data_AF-A0A964U9R2-F1
#
_entry.id   AF-A0A964U9R2-F1
#
_cell.length_a   1.000
_cell.length_b   1.000
_cell.length_c   1.000
_cell.angle_alpha   90.00
_cell.angle_beta   90.00
_cell.angle_gamma   90.00
#
_symmetry.space_group_name_H-M   'P 1'
#
loop_
_entity.id
_entity.type
_entity.pdbx_description
1 polymer ?
#
loop_
_entity_poly.entity_id
_entity_poly.type
_entity_poly.pdbx_seq_one_letter_code
_entity_poly.pdbx_strand_id
1 'polypeptide(L)' 'MDTRISIRLVTGNSSWWKARKYRRETAATLRAYRAEGWRMVGVERLARSGIDTRRMTRYTLQRRCHAVEYVPAGGD' A
#
# COMPACT_ATOMS: atom_id res chain seq x y z
N MET A 1 -16.77 -9.69 -4.39
CA MET A 1 -15.60 -10.35 -3.76
C MET A 1 -14.64 -9.30 -3.24
N ASP A 2 -14.15 -9.43 -2.01
CA ASP A 2 -13.19 -8.51 -1.42
C ASP A 2 -11.75 -8.91 -1.81
N THR A 3 -11.11 -8.13 -2.67
CA THR A 3 -9.72 -8.39 -3.07
C THR A 3 -8.77 -7.86 -2.00
N ARG A 4 -7.89 -8.71 -1.49
CA ARG A 4 -6.85 -8.33 -0.52
C ARG A 4 -5.46 -8.56 -1.10
N ILE A 5 -4.59 -7.56 -0.98
CA ILE A 5 -3.19 -7.64 -1.38
C ILE A 5 -2.27 -7.28 -0.21
N SER A 6 -1.08 -7.89 -0.19
CA SER A 6 -0.02 -7.58 0.76
C SER A 6 1.17 -6.98 0.02
N ILE A 7 1.56 -5.77 0.38
CA ILE A 7 2.75 -5.12 -0.17
C ILE A 7 3.80 -4.91 0.92
N ARG A 8 5.08 -5.00 0.57
CA ARG A 8 6.20 -4.76 1.47
C ARG A 8 6.93 -3.50 1.03
N LEU A 9 6.97 -2.48 1.89
CA LEU A 9 7.60 -1.21 1.59
C LEU A 9 8.73 -0.92 2.57
N VAL A 10 9.81 -0.32 2.06
CA VAL A 10 10.91 0.15 2.89
C VAL A 10 10.50 1.48 3.51
N THR A 11 10.41 1.51 4.83
CA THR A 11 9.95 2.69 5.61
C THR A 11 11.07 3.40 6.35
N GLY A 12 12.28 2.84 6.32
CA GLY A 12 13.42 3.43 7.01
C GLY A 12 14.74 2.72 6.70
N ASN A 13 15.81 3.36 7.14
CA ASN A 13 17.17 2.87 7.08
C ASN A 13 17.97 3.53 8.23
N SER A 14 19.15 3.01 8.57
CA SER A 14 20.05 3.62 9.54
C SER A 14 20.55 5.00 9.07
N SER A 15 20.74 5.21 7.76
CA SER A 15 21.05 6.54 7.23
C SER A 15 19.80 7.43 7.17
N TRP A 16 19.83 8.57 7.84
CA TRP A 16 18.69 9.51 7.92
C TRP A 16 18.18 9.98 6.56
N TRP A 17 19.07 10.32 5.63
CA TRP A 17 18.71 10.75 4.28
C TRP A 17 17.98 9.65 3.50
N LYS A 18 18.48 8.41 3.56
CA LYS A 18 17.83 7.24 2.96
C LYS A 18 16.47 6.99 3.61
N ALA A 19 16.38 7.09 4.95
CA ALA A 19 15.10 6.96 5.65
C ALA A 19 14.08 8.01 5.21
N ARG A 20 14.49 9.27 5.03
CA ARG A 20 13.62 10.34 4.52
C ARG A 20 13.15 10.07 3.08
N LYS A 21 14.04 9.61 2.21
CA LYS A 21 13.70 9.19 0.83
C LYS A 21 12.66 8.07 0.84
N TYR A 22 12.93 6.99 1.57
CA TYR A 22 12.06 5.82 1.63
C TYR A 22 10.68 6.11 2.22
N ARG A 23 10.58 7.02 3.20
CA ARG A 23 9.28 7.49 3.72
C ARG A 23 8.46 8.22 2.65
N ARG A 24 9.10 9.07 1.84
CA ARG A 24 8.43 9.79 0.75
C ARG A 24 7.96 8.83 -0.33
N GLU A 25 8.82 7.88 -0.74
CA GLU A 25 8.48 6.85 -1.72
C GLU A 25 7.31 5.98 -1.21
N THR A 26 7.38 5.51 0.03
CA THR A 26 6.27 4.76 0.66
C THR A 26 4.97 5.56 0.67
N ALA A 27 5.02 6.83 1.06
CA ALA A 27 3.82 7.67 1.09
C ALA A 27 3.23 7.89 -0.32
N ALA A 28 4.07 8.04 -1.35
CA ALA A 28 3.61 8.16 -2.73
C ALA A 28 2.93 6.86 -3.21
N THR A 29 3.54 5.70 -2.95
CA THR A 29 2.95 4.40 -3.27
C THR A 29 1.59 4.19 -2.59
N LEU A 30 1.50 4.49 -1.29
CA LEU A 30 0.23 4.34 -0.55
C LEU A 30 -0.85 5.32 -1.04
N ARG A 31 -0.47 6.52 -1.51
CA ARG A 31 -1.41 7.45 -2.15
C ARG A 31 -1.92 6.94 -3.48
N ALA A 32 -1.05 6.35 -4.31
CA ALA A 32 -1.46 5.73 -5.57
C ALA A 32 -2.52 4.64 -5.33
N TYR A 33 -2.24 3.72 -4.40
CA TYR A 33 -3.20 2.70 -4.01
C TYR A 33 -4.53 3.28 -3.50
N ARG A 34 -4.50 4.36 -2.70
CA ARG A 34 -5.73 5.04 -2.27
C ARG A 34 -6.51 5.66 -3.43
N ALA A 35 -5.82 6.26 -4.39
CA ALA A 35 -6.44 6.83 -5.59
C ALA A 35 -7.08 5.75 -6.48
N GLU A 36 -6.48 4.56 -6.53
CA GLU A 36 -7.02 3.37 -7.19
C GLU A 36 -8.19 2.70 -6.42
N GLY A 37 -8.57 3.24 -5.26
CA GLY A 37 -9.67 2.73 -4.44
C GLY A 37 -9.29 1.61 -3.48
N TRP A 38 -7.99 1.38 -3.23
CA TRP A 38 -7.54 0.47 -2.19
C TRP A 38 -7.55 1.12 -0.82
N ARG A 39 -8.12 0.42 0.15
CA ARG A 39 -8.16 0.82 1.56
C ARG A 39 -7.13 0.04 2.35
N MET A 40 -6.39 0.74 3.20
CA MET A 40 -5.43 0.10 4.11
C MET A 40 -6.19 -0.55 5.26
N VAL A 41 -5.95 -1.84 5.47
CA VAL A 41 -6.64 -2.65 6.51
C VAL A 41 -5.67 -3.20 7.55
N GLY A 42 -4.38 -3.22 7.25
CA GLY A 42 -3.37 -3.71 8.18
C GLY A 42 -2.00 -3.09 7.93
N VAL A 43 -1.24 -2.92 9.01
CA VAL A 43 0.15 -2.49 8.99
C VAL A 43 0.93 -3.37 9.95
N GLU A 44 1.95 -4.03 9.44
CA GLU A 44 2.82 -4.91 10.21
C GLU A 44 4.26 -4.50 10.00
N ARG A 45 4.96 -4.13 11.08
CA ARG A 45 6.38 -3.85 11.02
C ARG A 45 7.14 -5.17 11.02
N LEU A 46 7.89 -5.42 9.96
CA LEU A 46 8.66 -6.65 9.86
C LEU A 46 9.89 -6.55 10.78
N ALA A 47 10.14 -7.64 11.51
CA ALA A 47 11.38 -7.78 12.26
C ALA A 47 12.57 -7.72 11.30
N ARG A 48 13.67 -7.13 11.76
CA ARG A 48 14.93 -7.13 11.01
C ARG A 48 15.47 -8.55 10.97
N SER A 49 15.77 -9.06 9.78
CA SER A 49 16.46 -10.34 9.61
C SER A 49 17.87 -10.06 9.08
N GLY A 50 18.89 -10.28 9.91
CA GLY A 50 20.31 -10.22 9.52
C GLY A 50 20.93 -8.81 9.47
N ILE A 51 21.94 -8.66 8.59
CA ILE A 51 22.81 -7.46 8.43
C ILE A 51 22.08 -6.29 7.75
N ASP A 52 20.90 -6.52 7.16
CA ASP A 52 20.18 -5.49 6.43
C ASP A 52 19.62 -4.40 7.37
N THR A 53 20.12 -3.17 7.20
CA THR A 53 19.74 -2.02 8.04
C THR A 53 18.37 -1.44 7.69
N ARG A 54 17.73 -1.90 6.61
CA ARG A 54 16.46 -1.35 6.12
C ARG A 54 15.33 -1.79 7.05
N ARG A 55 14.42 -0.86 7.31
CA ARG A 55 13.22 -1.12 8.10
C ARG A 55 12.06 -1.33 7.13
N MET A 56 11.61 -2.57 7.01
CA MET A 56 10.49 -2.92 6.15
C MET A 56 9.19 -2.93 6.93
N THR A 57 8.13 -2.44 6.31
CA THR A 57 6.77 -2.50 6.82
C THR A 57 5.90 -3.15 5.76
N ARG A 58 5.15 -4.16 6.18
CA ARG A 58 4.13 -4.82 5.37
C ARG A 58 2.82 -4.05 5.54
N TYR A 59 2.19 -3.74 4.43
CA TYR A 59 0.88 -3.10 4.37
C TYR A 59 -0.10 -4.07 3.73
N THR A 60 -1.21 -4.30 4.41
CA THR A 60 -2.32 -5.07 3.86
C THR A 60 -3.36 -4.08 3.35
N LEU A 61 -3.66 -4.19 2.06
CA LEU A 61 -4.64 -3.36 1.36
C LEU A 61 -5.82 -4.24 0.97
N GLN A 62 -7.02 -3.70 1.09
CA GLN A 62 -8.26 -4.31 0.67
C GLN A 62 -8.98 -3.35 -0.27
N ARG A 63 -9.42 -3.86 -1.41
CA ARG A 63 -10.33 -3.14 -2.29
C ARG A 63 -11.67 -3.86 -2.24
N ARG A 64 -12.71 -3.12 -1.84
CA ARG A 64 -14.07 -3.57 -2.09
C ARG A 64 -14.29 -3.47 -3.59
N CYS A 65 -14.56 -4.60 -4.23
CA CYS A 65 -15.10 -4.60 -5.57
C CYS A 65 -16.52 -4.04 -5.46
N HIS A 66 -16.68 -2.73 -5.60
CA HIS A 66 -17.97 -2.18 -5.95
C HIS A 66 -18.15 -2.55 -7.41
N ALA A 67 -18.89 -3.64 -7.67
CA ALA A 67 -19.43 -3.87 -8.99
C ALA A 67 -20.31 -2.65 -9.27
N VAL A 68 -19.79 -1.68 -10.00
CA VAL A 68 -20.65 -0.74 -10.70
C VAL A 68 -21.38 -1.63 -11.70
N GLU A 69 -22.61 -2.02 -11.37
CA GLU A 69 -23.54 -2.49 -12.37
C GLU A 69 -23.59 -1.39 -13.43
N TYR A 70 -23.01 -1.69 -14.59
CA TYR A 70 -23.25 -0.91 -15.78
C TYR A 70 -24.73 -1.09 -16.10
N VAL A 71 -25.54 -0.10 -15.75
CA VAL A 71 -26.88 0.05 -16.30
C VAL A 71 -26.66 0.65 -17.69
N PRO A 72 -26.81 -0.10 -18.80
CA PRO A 72 -26.88 0.53 -20.11
C PRO A 72 -28.06 1.51 -20.05
N ALA A 73 -27.78 2.80 -20.29
CA ALA A 73 -28.80 3.80 -20.48
C ALA A 73 -29.62 3.39 -21.71
N GLY A 74 -30.75 2.71 -21.47
CA GLY A 74 -31.75 2.42 -22.49
C GLY A 74 -32.69 3.62 -22.63
N GLY A 75 -32.87 4.04 -23.88
CA GLY A 75 -34.11 4.65 -24.38
C GLY A 75 -34.21 6.17 -24.27
N ASP A 76 -33.95 6.87 -25.37
CA ASP A 76 -35.03 7.37 -26.24
C ASP A 76 -34.53 7.42 -27.70
#